data_AF-A0A0N4ZTG8-F1
#
_entry.id   AF-A0A0N4ZTG8-F1
#
_cell.length_a   1.000
_cell.length_b   1.000
_cell.length_c   1.000
_cell.angle_alpha   90.00
_cell.angle_beta   90.00
_cell.angle_gamma   90.00
#
_symmetry.space_group_name_H-M   'P 1'
#
loop_
_entity.id
_entity.type
_entity.pdbx_description
1 polymer ?
#
loop_
_entity_poly.entity_id
_entity_poly.type
_entity_poly.pdbx_seq_one_letter_code
_entity_poly.pdbx_strand_id
1 'polypeptide(L)'
;MSLEVPELPHPVRGSLRLPLSLNEFENINNSDTIISLVENVRLEEMKKFINCSNRLGEILYKDIKRRWTISEQRAKDMEAYMEANKPKENTVEDDRFDIFSDLLDKACQAFEIFDEHEKREIPFGKRIFLECELLEIINKSFDIIYKKMQNLEEFKDDRDGAFNERDILRTDIRTMDIQYSIIHERFLKTFLEMEW
;
A
#
# COMPACT_ATOMS: atom_id res chain seq x y z
N MET A 1 -0.30 -30.66 -11.20
CA MET A 1 -1.25 -29.58 -11.49
C MET A 1 -0.44 -28.30 -11.46
N SER A 2 -0.27 -27.62 -12.59
CA SER A 2 0.34 -26.30 -12.62
C SER A 2 -0.59 -25.37 -11.85
N LEU A 3 -0.15 -24.92 -10.67
CA LEU A 3 -0.78 -23.81 -9.99
C LEU A 3 -0.60 -22.62 -10.93
N GLU A 4 -1.67 -22.18 -11.58
CA GLU A 4 -1.68 -20.94 -12.33
C GLU A 4 -1.33 -19.83 -11.33
N VAL A 5 -0.08 -19.38 -11.37
CA VAL A 5 0.39 -18.22 -10.62
C VAL A 5 -0.42 -17.04 -11.16
N PRO A 6 -1.19 -16.32 -10.32
CA PRO A 6 -1.95 -15.17 -10.78
C PRO A 6 -1.02 -14.18 -11.50
N GLU A 7 -1.33 -13.83 -12.76
CA GLU A 7 -0.61 -12.78 -13.46
C GLU A 7 -0.88 -11.45 -12.74
N LEU A 8 0.04 -11.05 -11.86
CA LEU A 8 0.05 -9.71 -11.28
C LEU A 8 1.01 -8.83 -12.08
N PRO A 9 0.57 -7.62 -12.43
CA PRO A 9 0.58 -6.57 -11.41
C PRO A 9 -0.78 -5.92 -11.27
N HIS A 10 -1.38 -5.96 -10.07
CA HIS A 10 -2.49 -5.07 -9.75
C HIS A 10 -1.99 -3.62 -9.77
N PRO A 11 -2.45 -2.76 -10.70
CA PRO A 11 -1.95 -1.40 -10.84
C PRO A 11 -2.62 -0.46 -9.81
N VAL A 12 -2.50 -0.77 -8.51
CA VAL A 12 -3.10 0.07 -7.43
C VAL A 12 -2.45 1.45 -7.38
N ARG A 13 -1.17 1.50 -7.77
CA ARG A 13 -0.36 2.71 -7.74
C ARG A 13 -0.72 3.72 -8.80
N GLY A 14 -1.41 3.33 -9.88
CA GLY A 14 -1.57 4.17 -11.06
C GLY A 14 -0.24 4.44 -11.78
N SER A 15 -0.31 5.06 -12.96
CA SER A 15 0.86 5.40 -13.78
C SER A 15 0.86 6.85 -14.26
N LEU A 16 -0.29 7.51 -14.20
CA LEU A 16 -0.50 8.84 -14.76
C LEU A 16 -0.20 9.94 -13.74
N ARG A 17 0.13 11.12 -14.27
CA ARG A 17 0.09 12.38 -13.51
C ARG A 17 -1.34 12.89 -13.45
N LEU A 18 -1.63 13.80 -12.53
CA LEU A 18 -2.91 14.50 -12.57
C LEU A 18 -3.06 15.23 -13.91
N PRO A 19 -4.20 15.02 -14.62
CA PRO A 19 -4.41 15.65 -15.91
C PRO A 19 -4.82 17.13 -15.79
N LEU A 20 -5.28 17.55 -14.60
CA LEU A 20 -5.80 18.88 -14.32
C LEU A 20 -5.30 19.39 -12.96
N SER A 21 -5.35 20.70 -12.76
CA SER A 21 -5.12 21.33 -11.46
C SER A 21 -6.29 21.12 -10.49
N LEU A 22 -6.04 21.33 -9.20
CA LEU A 22 -7.08 21.24 -8.16
C LEU A 22 -8.28 22.15 -8.49
N ASN A 23 -8.03 23.40 -8.89
CA ASN A 23 -9.09 24.35 -9.21
C ASN A 23 -9.94 23.88 -10.41
N GLU A 24 -9.33 23.23 -11.40
CA GLU A 24 -10.07 22.66 -12.52
C GLU A 24 -10.94 21.49 -12.07
N PHE A 25 -10.45 20.61 -11.20
CA PHE A 25 -11.26 19.54 -10.60
C PHE A 25 -12.44 20.06 -9.78
N GLU A 26 -12.24 21.12 -8.98
CA GLU A 26 -13.31 21.75 -8.18
C GLU A 26 -14.47 22.28 -9.03
N ASN A 27 -14.19 22.64 -10.30
CA ASN A 27 -15.19 23.13 -11.25
C ASN A 27 -15.93 22.02 -12.00
N ILE A 28 -15.55 20.74 -11.83
CA ILE A 28 -16.26 19.62 -12.44
C ILE A 28 -17.49 19.27 -11.59
N ASN A 29 -18.66 19.26 -12.23
CA ASN A 29 -19.93 18.94 -11.57
C ASN A 29 -20.31 17.46 -11.68
N ASN A 30 -19.74 16.74 -12.65
CA ASN A 30 -20.02 15.33 -12.88
C ASN A 30 -19.03 14.43 -12.12
N SER A 31 -19.53 13.66 -11.14
CA SER A 31 -18.71 12.77 -10.32
C SER A 31 -18.01 11.67 -11.12
N ASP A 32 -18.68 11.07 -12.11
CA ASP A 32 -18.11 9.98 -12.91
C ASP A 32 -16.91 10.45 -13.73
N THR A 33 -16.99 11.68 -14.24
CA THR A 33 -15.88 12.34 -14.94
C THR A 33 -14.68 12.49 -14.01
N ILE A 34 -14.88 12.98 -12.78
CA ILE A 34 -13.80 13.10 -11.79
C ILE A 34 -13.16 11.74 -11.53
N ILE A 35 -13.95 10.70 -11.28
CA ILE A 35 -13.45 9.34 -11.03
C ILE A 35 -12.62 8.83 -12.21
N SER A 36 -13.15 8.94 -13.44
CA SER A 36 -12.45 8.49 -14.65
C SER A 36 -11.09 9.18 -14.86
N LEU A 37 -10.97 10.45 -14.45
CA LEU A 37 -9.73 11.21 -14.56
C LEU A 37 -8.68 10.81 -13.51
N VAL A 38 -9.09 10.22 -12.39
CA VAL A 38 -8.18 9.88 -11.29
C VAL A 38 -7.91 8.38 -11.14
N GLU A 39 -8.70 7.52 -11.77
CA GLU A 39 -8.62 6.06 -11.62
C GLU A 39 -7.21 5.48 -11.85
N ASN A 40 -6.47 6.06 -12.80
CA ASN A 40 -5.11 5.66 -13.18
C ASN A 40 -4.02 6.62 -12.71
N VAL A 41 -4.38 7.62 -11.91
CA VAL A 41 -3.43 8.62 -11.38
C VAL A 41 -2.62 8.02 -10.24
N ARG A 42 -1.35 8.46 -10.15
CA ARG A 42 -0.44 8.02 -9.10
C ARG A 42 -0.87 8.45 -7.70
N LEU A 43 -0.70 7.58 -6.70
CA LEU A 43 -1.03 7.90 -5.29
C LEU A 43 -0.35 9.20 -4.82
N GLU A 44 0.94 9.38 -5.11
CA GLU A 44 1.67 10.63 -4.85
C GLU A 44 1.01 11.88 -5.45
N GLU A 45 0.39 11.74 -6.62
CA GLU A 45 -0.32 12.84 -7.25
C GLU A 45 -1.67 13.10 -6.57
N MET A 46 -2.36 12.05 -6.10
CA MET A 46 -3.60 12.16 -5.34
C MET A 46 -3.41 12.93 -4.02
N LYS A 47 -2.22 12.86 -3.41
CA LYS A 47 -1.88 13.63 -2.19
C LYS A 47 -2.00 15.14 -2.38
N LYS A 48 -1.95 15.64 -3.62
CA LYS A 48 -2.14 17.09 -3.91
C LYS A 48 -3.55 17.57 -3.62
N PHE A 49 -4.53 16.68 -3.46
CA PHE A 49 -5.88 17.01 -3.02
C PHE A 49 -6.01 17.24 -1.50
N ILE A 50 -4.90 17.32 -0.76
CA ILE A 50 -4.91 17.53 0.71
C ILE A 50 -5.80 18.70 1.18
N ASN A 51 -5.92 19.74 0.36
CA ASN A 51 -6.72 20.95 0.64
C ASN A 51 -7.95 21.10 -0.27
N CYS A 52 -8.45 20.00 -0.86
CA CYS A 52 -9.69 20.03 -1.64
C CYS A 52 -10.91 20.31 -0.76
N SER A 53 -11.99 20.75 -1.39
CA SER A 53 -13.30 20.85 -0.75
C SER A 53 -13.81 19.47 -0.32
N ASN A 54 -14.63 19.41 0.73
CA ASN A 54 -15.24 18.15 1.16
C ASN A 54 -16.10 17.52 0.04
N ARG A 55 -16.74 18.34 -0.82
CA ARG A 55 -17.50 17.85 -1.98
C ARG A 55 -16.62 17.05 -2.95
N LEU A 56 -15.50 17.64 -3.36
CA LEU A 56 -14.57 16.98 -4.28
C LEU A 56 -13.91 15.79 -3.58
N GLY A 57 -13.48 15.98 -2.33
CA GLY A 57 -12.84 14.94 -1.52
C GLY A 57 -13.71 13.71 -1.33
N GLU A 58 -15.01 13.86 -1.06
CA GLU A 58 -15.95 12.74 -0.92
C GLU A 58 -16.06 11.94 -2.23
N ILE A 59 -16.06 12.62 -3.38
CA ILE A 59 -16.06 11.96 -4.69
C ILE A 59 -14.75 11.19 -4.88
N LEU A 60 -13.60 11.85 -4.73
CA LEU A 60 -12.28 11.23 -4.88
C LEU A 60 -12.06 10.05 -3.93
N TYR A 61 -12.64 10.13 -2.74
CA TYR A 61 -12.53 9.07 -1.74
C TYR A 61 -13.10 7.74 -2.21
N LYS A 62 -14.07 7.75 -3.12
CA LYS A 62 -14.58 6.51 -3.75
C LYS A 62 -13.50 5.76 -4.52
N ASP A 63 -12.58 6.46 -5.20
CA ASP A 63 -11.44 5.82 -5.86
C ASP A 63 -10.43 5.29 -4.84
N ILE A 64 -10.19 6.02 -3.75
CA ILE A 64 -9.31 5.56 -2.66
C ILE A 64 -9.85 4.26 -2.04
N LYS A 65 -11.15 4.18 -1.78
CA LYS A 65 -11.82 2.94 -1.33
C LYS A 65 -11.62 1.78 -2.31
N ARG A 66 -11.84 2.02 -3.60
CA ARG A 66 -11.61 1.03 -4.64
C ARG A 66 -10.17 0.50 -4.59
N ARG A 67 -9.18 1.36 -4.39
CA ARG A 67 -7.77 0.98 -4.27
C ARG A 67 -7.48 0.14 -3.03
N TRP A 68 -8.11 0.46 -1.89
CA TRP A 68 -8.05 -0.37 -0.69
C TRP A 68 -8.61 -1.78 -0.94
N THR A 69 -9.78 -1.90 -1.55
CA THR A 69 -10.36 -3.21 -1.90
C THR A 69 -9.43 -4.02 -2.81
N ILE A 70 -8.78 -3.36 -3.78
CA ILE A 70 -7.79 -4.05 -4.62
C ILE A 70 -6.57 -4.48 -3.78
N SER A 71 -6.06 -3.63 -2.89
CA SER A 71 -4.95 -3.98 -2.00
C SER A 71 -5.29 -5.12 -1.03
N GLU A 72 -6.51 -5.20 -0.52
CA GLU A 72 -6.96 -6.34 0.30
C GLU A 72 -6.96 -7.65 -0.50
N GLN A 73 -7.43 -7.60 -1.76
CA GLN A 73 -7.37 -8.77 -2.63
C GLN A 73 -5.92 -9.17 -2.91
N ARG A 74 -5.03 -8.18 -3.14
CA ARG A 74 -3.59 -8.44 -3.29
C ARG A 74 -2.98 -9.15 -2.08
N ALA A 75 -3.37 -8.77 -0.87
CA ALA A 75 -2.86 -9.41 0.35
C ALA A 75 -3.24 -10.89 0.37
N LYS A 76 -4.52 -11.22 0.12
CA LYS A 76 -5.02 -12.59 0.05
C LYS A 76 -4.33 -13.42 -1.04
N ASP A 77 -4.15 -12.83 -2.22
CA ASP A 77 -3.46 -13.49 -3.33
C ASP A 77 -1.98 -13.73 -3.00
N MET A 78 -1.34 -12.80 -2.29
CA MET A 78 0.04 -12.95 -1.82
C MET A 78 0.19 -14.06 -0.80
N GLU A 79 -0.69 -14.10 0.21
CA GLU A 79 -0.72 -15.15 1.23
C GLU A 79 -0.88 -16.53 0.59
N ALA A 80 -1.84 -16.67 -0.33
CA ALA A 80 -2.07 -17.92 -1.05
C ALA A 80 -0.86 -18.31 -1.92
N TYR A 81 -0.23 -17.34 -2.59
CA TYR A 81 0.97 -17.58 -3.40
C TYR A 81 2.16 -18.01 -2.54
N MET A 82 2.38 -17.36 -1.39
CA MET A 82 3.45 -17.70 -0.47
C MET A 82 3.24 -19.10 0.12
N GLU A 83 2.05 -19.42 0.60
CA GLU A 83 1.73 -20.74 1.15
C GLU A 83 1.93 -21.85 0.11
N ALA A 84 1.51 -21.62 -1.13
CA ALA A 84 1.67 -22.60 -2.22
C ALA A 84 3.15 -22.84 -2.63
N ASN A 85 4.03 -21.88 -2.34
CA ASN A 85 5.46 -21.93 -2.68
C ASN A 85 6.36 -22.02 -1.45
N LYS A 86 5.81 -22.47 -0.32
CA LYS A 86 6.57 -22.62 0.92
C LYS A 86 7.77 -23.55 0.69
N PRO A 87 8.99 -23.12 1.03
CA PRO A 87 10.19 -23.94 0.88
C PRO A 87 10.21 -25.10 1.88
N LYS A 88 11.22 -25.97 1.73
CA LYS A 88 11.46 -27.05 2.69
C LYS A 88 12.02 -26.45 3.97
N GLU A 89 11.60 -26.99 5.10
CA GLU A 89 12.09 -26.56 6.41
C GLU A 89 13.62 -26.69 6.54
N ASN A 90 14.22 -25.77 7.30
CA ASN A 90 15.65 -25.73 7.62
C ASN A 90 16.57 -25.52 6.39
N THR A 91 16.10 -24.80 5.37
CA THR A 91 16.94 -24.34 4.25
C THR A 91 17.15 -22.83 4.27
N VAL A 92 18.06 -22.32 3.43
CA VAL A 92 18.28 -20.87 3.31
C VAL A 92 17.02 -20.19 2.76
N GLU A 93 16.29 -20.88 1.86
CA GLU A 93 15.02 -20.41 1.34
C GLU A 93 13.94 -20.32 2.43
N ASP A 94 13.92 -21.25 3.38
CA ASP A 94 13.05 -21.22 4.57
C ASP A 94 13.28 -19.96 5.40
N ASP A 95 14.56 -19.69 5.74
CA ASP A 95 14.94 -18.48 6.47
C ASP A 95 14.56 -17.18 5.71
N ARG A 96 14.65 -17.18 4.37
CA ARG A 96 14.23 -16.05 3.53
C ARG A 96 12.71 -15.91 3.50
N PHE A 97 12.00 -17.02 3.40
CA PHE A 97 10.54 -17.06 3.40
C PHE A 97 9.96 -16.50 4.69
N ASP A 98 10.57 -16.81 5.84
CA ASP A 98 10.17 -16.27 7.15
C ASP A 98 10.22 -14.73 7.18
N ILE A 99 11.31 -14.12 6.72
CA ILE A 99 11.39 -12.65 6.72
C ILE A 99 10.45 -12.00 5.69
N PHE A 100 10.11 -12.69 4.60
CA PHE A 100 9.08 -12.22 3.67
C PHE A 100 7.69 -12.27 4.32
N SER A 101 7.43 -13.30 5.13
CA SER A 101 6.19 -13.44 5.90
C SER A 101 6.07 -12.35 6.96
N ASP A 102 7.14 -12.08 7.70
CA ASP A 102 7.20 -10.96 8.66
C ASP A 102 6.93 -9.61 7.97
N LEU A 103 7.46 -9.40 6.76
CA LEU A 103 7.22 -8.18 5.99
C LEU A 103 5.77 -8.08 5.51
N LEU A 104 5.16 -9.20 5.10
CA LEU A 104 3.75 -9.25 4.71
C LEU A 104 2.85 -8.89 5.90
N ASP A 105 3.07 -9.53 7.04
CA ASP A 105 2.32 -9.26 8.29
C ASP A 105 2.44 -7.79 8.68
N LYS A 106 3.65 -7.24 8.61
CA LYS A 106 3.88 -5.81 8.87
C LYS A 106 3.12 -4.93 7.89
N ALA A 107 3.13 -5.25 6.59
CA ALA A 107 2.39 -4.48 5.58
C ALA A 107 0.88 -4.50 5.82
N CYS A 108 0.34 -5.65 6.22
CA CYS A 108 -1.08 -5.81 6.50
C CYS A 108 -1.58 -4.98 7.70
N GLN A 109 -0.71 -4.53 8.61
CA GLN A 109 -1.09 -3.60 9.69
C GLN A 109 -1.69 -2.28 9.17
N ALA A 110 -1.38 -1.87 7.93
CA ALA A 110 -2.00 -0.68 7.36
C ALA A 110 -3.52 -0.80 7.19
N PHE A 111 -4.06 -2.02 7.00
CA PHE A 111 -5.50 -2.24 6.93
C PHE A 111 -6.17 -1.96 8.27
N GLU A 112 -5.54 -2.37 9.39
CA GLU A 112 -6.04 -2.07 10.74
C GLU A 112 -6.05 -0.56 11.01
N ILE A 113 -5.01 0.15 10.59
CA ILE A 113 -4.92 1.62 10.69
C ILE A 113 -6.01 2.27 9.84
N PHE A 114 -6.21 1.79 8.62
CA PHE A 114 -7.27 2.27 7.73
C PHE A 114 -8.67 2.05 8.33
N ASP A 115 -8.94 0.87 8.89
CA ASP A 115 -10.20 0.54 9.58
C ASP A 115 -10.46 1.46 10.78
N GLU A 116 -9.41 1.89 11.48
CA GLU A 116 -9.54 2.91 12.53
C GLU A 116 -9.87 4.27 11.92
N HIS A 117 -9.13 4.67 10.89
CA HIS A 117 -9.35 5.95 10.22
C HIS A 117 -10.78 6.06 9.70
N GLU A 118 -11.37 5.00 9.15
CA GLU A 118 -12.77 4.95 8.69
C GLU A 118 -13.79 5.34 9.76
N LYS A 119 -13.53 4.97 11.02
CA LYS A 119 -14.50 5.12 12.12
C LYS A 119 -14.56 6.55 12.68
N ARG A 120 -13.74 7.47 12.16
CA ARG A 120 -13.65 8.86 12.64
C ARG A 120 -13.89 9.84 11.53
N GLU A 121 -14.49 10.97 11.84
CA GLU A 121 -14.70 12.04 10.88
C GLU A 121 -13.48 12.97 10.85
N ILE A 122 -12.88 13.13 9.67
CA ILE A 122 -11.82 14.11 9.38
C ILE A 122 -12.05 14.69 7.97
N PRO A 123 -11.54 15.88 7.65
CA PRO A 123 -11.68 16.46 6.31
C PRO A 123 -11.17 15.52 5.21
N PHE A 124 -11.93 15.40 4.12
CA PHE A 124 -11.64 14.40 3.08
C PHE A 124 -10.27 14.61 2.41
N GLY A 125 -9.85 15.85 2.18
CA GLY A 125 -8.52 16.10 1.61
C GLY A 125 -7.39 15.51 2.46
N LYS A 126 -7.45 15.72 3.78
CA LYS A 126 -6.51 15.15 4.74
C LYS A 126 -6.58 13.62 4.76
N ARG A 127 -7.78 13.06 4.74
CA ARG A 127 -8.01 11.62 4.67
C ARG A 127 -7.36 11.01 3.43
N ILE A 128 -7.61 11.57 2.25
CA ILE A 128 -7.02 11.12 0.99
C ILE A 128 -5.50 11.10 1.08
N PHE A 129 -4.89 12.16 1.63
CA PHE A 129 -3.45 12.22 1.82
C PHE A 129 -2.93 11.05 2.67
N LEU A 130 -3.51 10.86 3.86
CA LEU A 130 -3.06 9.84 4.81
C LEU A 130 -3.24 8.42 4.26
N GLU A 131 -4.36 8.17 3.59
CA GLU A 131 -4.63 6.85 3.03
C GLU A 131 -3.79 6.57 1.78
N CYS A 132 -3.44 7.59 0.98
CA CYS A 132 -2.47 7.43 -0.10
C CYS A 132 -1.08 7.05 0.42
N GLU A 133 -0.62 7.62 1.54
CA GLU A 133 0.64 7.24 2.18
C GLU A 133 0.64 5.77 2.60
N LEU A 134 -0.43 5.31 3.27
CA LEU A 134 -0.57 3.89 3.66
C LEU A 134 -0.59 2.97 2.44
N LEU A 135 -1.39 3.30 1.43
CA LEU A 135 -1.48 2.54 0.18
C LEU A 135 -0.12 2.46 -0.53
N GLU A 136 0.68 3.51 -0.52
CA GLU A 136 2.02 3.48 -1.14
C GLU A 136 2.97 2.51 -0.45
N ILE A 137 2.97 2.52 0.89
CA ILE A 137 3.79 1.64 1.72
C ILE A 137 3.41 0.18 1.44
N ILE A 138 2.15 -0.19 1.62
CA ILE A 138 1.73 -1.59 1.46
C ILE A 138 1.96 -2.11 0.04
N ASN A 139 1.64 -1.30 -0.96
CA ASN A 139 1.83 -1.71 -2.35
C ASN A 139 3.32 -1.85 -2.68
N LYS A 140 4.22 -1.11 -2.00
CA LYS A 140 5.67 -1.28 -2.15
C LYS A 140 6.11 -2.62 -1.59
N SER A 141 5.65 -2.93 -0.38
CA SER A 141 6.00 -4.16 0.31
C SER A 141 5.51 -5.37 -0.47
N PHE A 142 4.27 -5.34 -1.00
CA PHE A 142 3.76 -6.40 -1.86
C PHE A 142 4.60 -6.57 -3.13
N ASP A 143 5.00 -5.49 -3.80
CA ASP A 143 5.85 -5.57 -4.99
C ASP A 143 7.23 -6.19 -4.66
N ILE A 144 7.80 -5.86 -3.49
CA ILE A 144 9.08 -6.42 -3.01
C ILE A 144 8.93 -7.91 -2.75
N ILE A 145 7.95 -8.32 -1.95
CA ILE A 145 7.70 -9.71 -1.58
C ILE A 145 7.51 -10.55 -2.84
N TYR A 146 6.63 -10.11 -3.75
CA TYR A 146 6.37 -10.83 -4.99
C TYR A 146 7.63 -11.07 -5.80
N LYS A 147 8.40 -10.01 -6.06
CA LYS A 147 9.63 -10.08 -6.84
C LYS A 147 10.68 -10.99 -6.20
N LYS A 148 10.76 -10.97 -4.86
CA LYS A 148 11.70 -11.80 -4.11
C LYS A 148 11.27 -13.26 -4.05
N MET A 149 9.97 -13.54 -3.88
CA MET A 149 9.42 -14.89 -3.95
C MET A 149 9.61 -15.55 -5.33
N GLN A 150 9.56 -14.79 -6.43
CA GLN A 150 9.90 -15.32 -7.76
C GLN A 150 11.34 -15.80 -7.89
N ASN A 151 12.24 -15.32 -7.02
CA ASN A 151 13.67 -15.64 -7.02
C ASN A 151 14.09 -16.21 -5.66
N LEU A 152 13.25 -17.04 -5.05
CA LEU A 152 13.49 -17.57 -3.70
C LEU A 152 14.79 -18.40 -3.61
N GLU A 153 15.22 -19.02 -4.71
CA GLU A 153 16.48 -19.78 -4.77
C GLU A 153 17.74 -18.92 -5.07
N GLU A 154 17.62 -17.59 -5.17
CA GLU A 154 18.73 -16.66 -5.51
C GLU A 154 20.00 -16.87 -4.64
N PHE A 155 19.83 -17.30 -3.38
CA PHE A 155 20.91 -17.48 -2.40
C PHE A 155 21.10 -18.93 -1.91
N LYS A 156 20.67 -19.93 -2.69
CA LYS A 156 20.70 -21.36 -2.31
C LYS A 156 22.04 -21.86 -1.74
N ASP A 157 23.15 -21.28 -2.22
CA ASP A 157 24.52 -21.58 -1.77
C ASP A 157 25.23 -20.37 -1.15
N ASP A 158 24.53 -19.26 -0.91
CA ASP A 158 25.08 -18.00 -0.40
C ASP A 158 24.35 -17.54 0.87
N ARG A 159 24.77 -18.12 2.01
CA ARG A 159 24.21 -17.77 3.33
C ARG A 159 24.44 -16.32 3.70
N ASP A 160 25.59 -15.75 3.36
CA ASP A 160 25.92 -14.37 3.71
C ASP A 160 25.04 -13.39 2.92
N GLY A 161 24.80 -13.68 1.64
CA GLY A 161 23.82 -12.95 0.81
C GLY A 161 22.41 -12.98 1.40
N ALA A 162 21.93 -14.16 1.79
CA ALA A 162 20.63 -14.32 2.45
C ALA A 162 20.54 -13.56 3.79
N PHE A 163 21.61 -13.58 4.60
CA PHE A 163 21.66 -12.83 5.86
C PHE A 163 21.59 -11.31 5.63
N ASN A 164 22.32 -10.80 4.64
CA ASN A 164 22.30 -9.39 4.29
C ASN A 164 20.91 -8.94 3.82
N GLU A 165 20.25 -9.74 2.96
CA GLU A 165 18.88 -9.46 2.54
C GLU A 165 17.94 -9.38 3.73
N ARG A 166 18.02 -10.36 4.64
CA ARG A 166 17.20 -10.39 5.84
C ARG A 166 17.38 -9.13 6.70
N ASP A 167 18.61 -8.67 6.88
CA ASP A 167 18.86 -7.47 7.69
C ASP A 167 18.40 -6.17 7.02
N ILE A 168 18.45 -6.11 5.68
CA ILE A 168 17.81 -5.03 4.90
C ILE A 168 16.30 -5.04 5.13
N LEU A 169 15.65 -6.20 4.97
CA LEU A 169 14.20 -6.31 5.14
C LEU A 169 13.74 -6.04 6.58
N ARG A 170 14.53 -6.44 7.59
CA ARG A 170 14.28 -6.04 8.98
C ARG A 170 14.34 -4.53 9.17
N THR A 171 15.24 -3.86 8.45
CA THR A 171 15.32 -2.39 8.46
C THR A 171 14.09 -1.77 7.79
N ASP A 172 13.62 -2.35 6.68
CA ASP A 172 12.39 -1.93 6.00
C ASP A 172 11.16 -2.11 6.93
N ILE A 173 11.03 -3.26 7.61
CA ILE A 173 9.96 -3.53 8.59
C ILE A 173 9.95 -2.47 9.70
N ARG A 174 11.10 -2.15 10.29
CA ARG A 174 11.22 -1.11 11.32
C ARG A 174 10.90 0.28 10.78
N THR A 175 11.26 0.54 9.52
CA THR A 175 10.93 1.81 8.86
C THR A 175 9.42 1.95 8.69
N MET A 176 8.72 0.86 8.35
CA MET A 176 7.26 0.85 8.26
C MET A 176 6.59 1.17 9.60
N ASP A 177 7.09 0.64 10.73
CA ASP A 177 6.59 0.98 12.06
C ASP A 177 6.64 2.49 12.34
N ILE A 178 7.77 3.13 11.98
CA ILE A 178 7.96 4.57 12.13
C ILE A 178 6.98 5.32 11.21
N GLN A 179 6.86 4.89 9.95
CA GLN A 179 5.96 5.53 8.99
C GLN A 179 4.50 5.44 9.42
N TYR A 180 4.04 4.27 9.88
CA TYR A 180 2.70 4.08 10.40
C TYR A 180 2.44 4.93 11.63
N SER A 181 3.41 5.03 12.55
CA SER A 181 3.31 5.92 13.71
C SER A 181 3.15 7.38 13.30
N ILE A 182 3.93 7.86 12.32
CA ILE A 182 3.86 9.23 11.81
C ILE A 182 2.52 9.51 11.13
N ILE A 183 2.04 8.56 10.30
CA ILE A 183 0.75 8.70 9.62
C ILE A 183 -0.37 8.75 10.65
N HIS A 184 -0.34 7.86 11.65
CA HIS A 184 -1.34 7.80 12.70
C HIS A 184 -1.30 9.04 13.61
N GLU A 185 -0.11 9.58 13.92
CA GLU A 185 0.03 10.85 14.64
C GLU A 185 -0.64 12.00 13.87
N ARG A 186 -0.40 12.11 12.56
CA ARG A 186 -1.03 13.14 11.71
C ARG A 186 -2.55 12.96 11.63
N PHE A 187 -3.02 11.72 11.60
CA PHE A 187 -4.45 11.42 11.71
C PHE A 187 -5.03 11.94 13.03
N LEU A 188 -4.41 11.61 14.17
CA LEU A 188 -4.86 12.07 15.48
C LEU A 188 -4.83 13.59 15.59
N LYS A 189 -3.76 14.25 15.11
CA LYS A 189 -3.69 15.71 15.04
C LYS A 189 -4.85 16.29 14.25
N THR A 190 -5.18 15.71 13.09
CA THR A 190 -6.33 16.14 12.28
C THR A 190 -7.64 15.97 13.03
N PHE A 191 -7.84 14.81 13.66
CA PHE A 191 -9.05 14.48 14.40
C PHE A 191 -9.25 15.38 15.62
N LEU A 192 -8.16 15.79 16.26
CA LEU A 192 -8.15 16.68 17.44
C LEU A 192 -8.01 18.17 17.06
N GLU A 193 -8.11 18.51 15.78
CA GLU A 193 -7.97 19.88 15.26
C GLU A 193 -6.63 20.57 15.62
N MET A 194 -5.57 19.78 15.73
CA MET A 194 -4.20 20.24 15.99
C MET A 194 -3.42 20.48 14.71
N GLU A 195 -2.38 21.31 14.80
CA GLU A 195 -1.43 21.53 13.71
C GLU A 195 -0.66 20.24 13.36
N TRP A 196 -0.43 20.05 12.06
CA TRP A 196 0.23 18.88 11.49
C TRP A 196 1.73 18.86 11.76
#